data_AF-A0A142VBZ0-F1
#
_entry.id   AF-A0A142VBZ0-F1
#
_cell.length_a   1.000
_cell.length_b   1.000
_cell.length_c   1.000
_cell.angle_alpha   90.00
_cell.angle_beta   90.00
_cell.angle_gamma   90.00
#
_symmetry.space_group_name_H-M   'P 1'
#
loop_
_entity.id
_entity.type
_entity.pdbx_description
1 polymer ?
#
loop_
_entity_poly.entity_id
_entity_poly.type
_entity_poly.pdbx_seq_one_letter_code
_entity_poly.pdbx_strand_id
1 'polypeptide(L)'
;MFFVGLAVAVALTLFVVWLIRQQLAIKWYEWIIGFLAVASLFATVQHYFSSLEENEPTSAWMGALIFGIIFLILAALDWQLIIRHKKVA
;
A
#
# COMPACT_ATOMS: atom_id res chain seq x y z
N MET A 1 15.30 2.62 -14.29
CA MET A 1 14.19 3.44 -13.72
C MET A 1 12.87 3.21 -14.46
N PHE A 2 12.83 3.22 -15.80
CA PHE A 2 11.57 3.08 -16.58
C PHE A 2 10.76 1.78 -16.32
N PHE A 3 11.42 0.62 -16.22
CA PHE A 3 10.72 -0.66 -16.02
C PHE A 3 10.23 -0.90 -14.59
N VAL A 4 10.69 -0.11 -13.61
CA VAL A 4 10.29 -0.27 -12.20
C VAL A 4 8.83 0.12 -12.02
N GLY A 5 8.41 1.25 -12.60
CA GLY A 5 7.00 1.66 -12.57
C GLY A 5 6.08 0.64 -13.24
N LEU A 6 6.52 0.04 -14.35
CA LEU A 6 5.77 -0.99 -15.06
C LEU A 6 5.66 -2.29 -14.23
N ALA A 7 6.76 -2.73 -13.61
CA ALA A 7 6.75 -3.89 -12.73
C ALA A 7 5.82 -3.69 -11.52
N VAL A 8 5.86 -2.51 -10.90
CA VAL A 8 4.96 -2.14 -9.78
C VAL A 8 3.50 -2.11 -10.23
N ALA A 9 3.19 -1.53 -11.38
CA ALA A 9 1.84 -1.49 -11.92
C ALA A 9 1.30 -2.90 -12.23
N VAL A 10 2.12 -3.78 -12.80
CA VAL A 10 1.76 -5.19 -13.06
C VAL A 10 1.50 -5.92 -11.74
N ALA A 11 2.40 -5.79 -10.75
CA ALA A 11 2.24 -6.43 -9.45
C ALA A 11 0.95 -5.99 -8.73
N LEU A 12 0.67 -4.69 -8.71
CA LEU A 12 -0.56 -4.14 -8.13
C LEU A 12 -1.81 -4.62 -8.88
N THR A 13 -1.76 -4.66 -10.22
CA THR A 13 -2.89 -5.15 -11.02
C THR A 13 -3.18 -6.62 -10.74
N LEU A 14 -2.15 -7.47 -10.71
CA LEU A 14 -2.29 -8.88 -10.39
C LEU A 14 -2.84 -9.10 -8.97
N PHE A 15 -2.37 -8.30 -8.00
CA PHE A 15 -2.87 -8.32 -6.63
C PHE A 15 -4.36 -7.98 -6.56
N VAL A 16 -4.79 -6.89 -7.22
CA VAL A 16 -6.21 -6.49 -7.27
C VAL A 16 -7.07 -7.54 -7.97
N VAL A 17 -6.62 -8.10 -9.10
CA VAL A 17 -7.34 -9.16 -9.81
C VAL A 17 -7.48 -10.41 -8.94
N TRP A 18 -6.43 -10.79 -8.21
CA TRP A 18 -6.49 -11.90 -7.26
C TRP A 18 -7.52 -11.63 -6.16
N LEU A 19 -7.54 -10.42 -5.59
CA LEU A 19 -8.51 -9.97 -4.59
C LEU A 19 -9.96 -10.05 -5.09
N ILE A 20 -10.23 -9.60 -6.31
CA ILE A 20 -11.57 -9.67 -6.93
C ILE A 20 -11.99 -11.14 -7.12
N ARG A 21 -11.06 -12.02 -7.51
CA ARG A 21 -11.33 -13.46 -7.68
C ARG A 21 -11.70 -14.17 -6.38
N GLN A 22 -11.34 -13.61 -5.21
CA GLN A 22 -11.70 -14.17 -3.91
C GLN A 22 -13.19 -13.91 -3.53
N GLN A 23 -13.99 -13.32 -4.43
CA GLN A 23 -15.41 -12.96 -4.22
C GLN A 23 -15.66 -12.24 -2.89
N LEU A 24 -14.71 -11.38 -2.51
CA LEU A 24 -14.82 -10.58 -1.30
C LEU A 24 -15.91 -9.53 -1.52
N ALA A 25 -16.89 -9.46 -0.61
CA ALA A 25 -17.86 -8.38 -0.56
C ALA A 25 -17.20 -7.10 -0.02
N ILE A 26 -16.28 -6.53 -0.79
CA ILE A 26 -15.54 -5.32 -0.43
C ILE A 26 -16.46 -4.11 -0.56
N LYS A 27 -16.62 -3.36 0.52
CA LYS A 27 -17.39 -2.13 0.59
C LYS A 27 -16.61 -0.97 -0.02
N TRP A 28 -17.32 0.07 -0.47
CA TRP A 28 -16.71 1.22 -1.15
C TRP A 28 -15.60 1.92 -0.34
N TYR A 29 -15.71 1.98 0.99
CA TYR A 29 -14.71 2.62 1.85
C TYR A 29 -13.46 1.76 2.05
N GLU A 30 -13.58 0.44 1.99
CA GLU A 30 -12.42 -0.48 2.06
C GLU A 30 -11.52 -0.27 0.84
N TRP A 31 -12.10 -0.02 -0.34
CA TRP A 31 -11.34 0.38 -1.52
C TRP A 31 -10.54 1.68 -1.31
N ILE A 32 -11.10 2.65 -0.60
CA ILE A 32 -10.41 3.92 -0.31
C ILE A 32 -9.28 3.70 0.70
N ILE A 33 -9.53 2.94 1.77
CA ILE A 33 -8.51 2.64 2.79
C ILE A 33 -7.37 1.83 2.16
N GLY A 34 -7.69 0.81 1.36
CA GLY A 34 -6.71 0.03 0.61
C GLY A 34 -5.90 0.88 -0.36
N PHE A 35 -6.54 1.81 -1.08
CA PHE A 35 -5.84 2.75 -1.96
C PHE A 35 -4.87 3.65 -1.17
N LEU A 36 -5.30 4.22 -0.04
CA LEU A 36 -4.46 5.05 0.82
C LEU A 36 -3.28 4.27 1.40
N ALA A 37 -3.49 3.00 1.77
CA ALA A 37 -2.41 2.12 2.20
C ALA A 37 -1.35 1.96 1.10
N VAL A 38 -1.78 1.61 -0.12
CA VAL A 38 -0.87 1.44 -1.27
C VAL A 38 -0.15 2.75 -1.62
N ALA A 39 -0.86 3.89 -1.60
CA ALA A 39 -0.26 5.20 -1.84
C ALA A 39 0.81 5.53 -0.77
N SER A 40 0.54 5.23 0.50
CA SER A 40 1.51 5.41 1.58
C SER A 40 2.74 4.53 1.40
N LEU A 41 2.57 3.26 1.02
CA LEU A 41 3.69 2.37 0.72
C LEU A 41 4.54 2.89 -0.46
N PHE A 42 3.88 3.38 -1.51
CA PHE A 42 4.57 3.99 -2.64
C PHE A 42 5.37 5.23 -2.21
N ALA A 43 4.79 6.09 -1.37
CA ALA A 43 5.47 7.25 -0.81
C ALA A 43 6.69 6.86 0.04
N THR A 44 6.59 5.81 0.87
CA THR A 44 7.73 5.25 1.62
C THR A 44 8.89 4.91 0.69
N VAL A 45 8.62 4.16 -0.37
CA VAL A 45 9.64 3.70 -1.32
C VAL A 45 10.25 4.88 -2.07
N GLN A 46 9.41 5.76 -2.63
CA GLN A 46 9.88 6.90 -3.41
C GLN A 46 10.70 7.86 -2.55
N HIS A 47 10.22 8.22 -1.36
CA HIS A 47 10.93 9.13 -0.46
C HIS A 47 12.26 8.53 0.00
N TYR A 48 12.28 7.24 0.36
CA TYR A 48 13.50 6.58 0.80
C TYR A 48 14.60 6.63 -0.27
N PHE A 49 14.29 6.22 -1.50
CA PHE A 49 15.26 6.22 -2.58
C PHE A 49 15.68 7.64 -3.00
N SER A 50 14.74 8.58 -3.05
CA SER A 50 15.04 9.99 -3.36
C SER A 50 15.99 10.61 -2.34
N SER A 51 15.74 10.40 -1.04
CA SER A 51 16.61 10.94 0.01
C SER A 51 18.00 10.29 0.04
N LEU A 52 18.13 9.02 -0.38
CA LEU A 52 19.44 8.39 -0.53
C LEU A 52 20.24 8.97 -1.70
N GLU A 53 19.58 9.30 -2.82
CA GLU A 53 20.21 9.98 -3.95
C GLU A 53 20.73 11.38 -3.56
N GLU A 54 20.06 12.04 -2.63
CA GLU A 54 20.44 13.34 -2.08
C GLU A 54 21.47 13.27 -0.93
N ASN A 55 21.99 12.07 -0.60
CA ASN A 55 22.90 11.83 0.54
C ASN A 55 22.31 12.24 1.91
N GLU A 56 21.01 12.10 2.08
CA GLU A 56 20.29 12.38 3.34
C GLU A 56 19.76 11.09 4.00
N PRO A 57 20.65 10.23 4.56
CA PRO A 57 20.24 8.93 5.09
C PRO A 57 19.27 9.04 6.26
N THR A 58 19.39 10.07 7.10
CA THR A 58 18.46 10.30 8.21
C THR A 58 17.05 10.61 7.70
N SER A 59 16.94 11.46 6.67
CA SER A 59 15.67 11.81 6.03
C SER A 59 15.03 10.57 5.38
N ALA A 60 15.83 9.75 4.70
CA ALA A 60 15.38 8.49 4.10
C ALA A 60 14.69 7.58 5.14
N TRP A 61 15.37 7.32 6.26
CA TRP A 61 14.82 6.46 7.33
C TRP A 61 13.61 7.06 8.03
N MET A 62 13.60 8.38 8.26
CA MET A 62 12.45 9.04 8.89
C MET A 62 11.22 9.02 7.97
N GLY A 63 11.38 9.32 6.68
CA GLY A 63 10.30 9.22 5.69
C GLY A 63 9.78 7.80 5.61
N ALA A 64 10.67 6.80 5.54
CA ALA A 64 10.28 5.40 5.52
C ALA A 64 9.52 4.97 6.79
N LEU A 65 9.93 5.44 7.96
CA LEU A 65 9.21 5.19 9.21
C LEU A 65 7.82 5.79 9.20
N ILE A 66 7.70 7.08 8.84
CA ILE A 66 6.42 7.80 8.88
C ILE A 66 5.43 7.18 7.89
N PHE A 67 5.80 7.12 6.60
CA PHE A 67 4.92 6.58 5.57
C PHE A 67 4.72 5.06 5.70
N GLY A 68 5.74 4.34 6.19
CA GLY A 68 5.66 2.90 6.45
C GLY A 68 4.69 2.57 7.58
N ILE A 69 4.72 3.32 8.68
CA ILE A 69 3.78 3.13 9.79
C ILE A 69 2.35 3.43 9.35
N ILE A 70 2.13 4.50 8.59
CA ILE A 70 0.80 4.83 8.05
C ILE A 70 0.29 3.68 7.16
N PHE A 71 1.14 3.14 6.28
CA PHE A 71 0.80 1.97 5.47
C PHE A 71 0.39 0.78 6.34
N LEU A 72 1.20 0.42 7.34
CA LEU A 72 0.93 -0.72 8.21
C LEU A 72 -0.41 -0.59 8.95
N ILE A 73 -0.70 0.61 9.48
CA ILE A 73 -1.96 0.88 10.18
C ILE A 73 -3.15 0.74 9.23
N LEU A 74 -3.09 1.37 8.05
CA LEU A 74 -4.19 1.34 7.08
C LEU A 74 -4.41 -0.08 6.54
N ALA A 75 -3.33 -0.79 6.20
CA ALA A 75 -3.41 -2.17 5.72
C ALA A 75 -3.97 -3.12 6.78
N ALA A 76 -3.56 -2.99 8.04
CA ALA A 76 -4.09 -3.80 9.13
C ALA A 76 -5.58 -3.51 9.39
N LEU A 77 -5.97 -2.23 9.34
CA LEU A 77 -7.37 -1.80 9.48
C LEU A 77 -8.23 -2.37 8.35
N ASP A 78 -7.81 -2.20 7.10
CA ASP A 78 -8.52 -2.68 5.92
C ASP A 78 -8.70 -4.21 5.95
N TRP A 79 -7.62 -4.93 6.26
CA TRP A 79 -7.65 -6.38 6.45
C TRP A 79 -8.65 -6.81 7.53
N GLN A 80 -8.65 -6.11 8.67
CA GLN A 80 -9.57 -6.42 9.76
C GLN A 80 -11.04 -6.17 9.38
N LEU A 81 -11.32 -5.10 8.63
CA LEU A 81 -12.66 -4.78 8.14
C LEU A 81 -13.17 -5.86 7.17
N ILE A 82 -12.35 -6.23 6.18
CA ILE A 82 -12.69 -7.25 5.19
C ILE A 82 -13.00 -8.59 5.86
N ILE A 83 -12.16 -9.04 6.81
CA ILE A 83 -12.40 -10.30 7.55
C ILE A 83 -13.67 -10.23 8.40
N ARG A 84 -13.94 -9.10 9.06
CA ARG A 84 -15.13 -8.96 9.90
C ARG A 84 -16.40 -8.97 9.07
N HIS A 85 -16.41 -8.33 7.91
CA HIS A 85 -17.58 -8.33 7.03
C HIS A 85 -17.86 -9.69 6.40
N LYS A 86 -16.82 -10.49 6.11
CA LYS A 86 -16.99 -11.89 5.70
C LYS A 86 -17.78 -12.76 6.68
N LYS A 87 -17.79 -12.42 7.98
CA LYS A 87 -18.50 -13.20 9.00
C LYS A 87 -19.94 -12.77 9.19
N VAL A 88 -20.30 -11.57 8.71
CA VAL A 88 -21.62 -10.96 8.92
C VAL A 88 -22.50 -11.09 7.67
N ALA A 89 -21.89 -11.25 6.49
CA ALA A 89 -22.55 -11.64 5.24
C ALA A 89 -22.70 -13.15 5.15
#